data_AF-A0A671RD49-F1
#
_entry.id   AF-A0A671RD49-F1
#
_cell.length_a   1.000
_cell.length_b   1.000
_cell.length_c   1.000
_cell.angle_alpha   90.00
_cell.angle_beta   90.00
_cell.angle_gamma   90.00
#
_symmetry.space_group_name_H-M   'P 1'
#
loop_
_entity.id
_entity.type
_entity.pdbx_description
1 polymer ?
#
loop_
_entity_poly.entity_id
_entity_poly.type
_entity_poly.pdbx_seq_one_letter_code
_entity_poly.pdbx_strand_id
1 'polypeptide(L)'
;MLSYLTRWVSRGAFQALKGTSIRPQLVKTPHIGNQTLAAAPLPFTGGSPGVRQARALDQERLLQIDWDDGSCSLYPFTWLRDNCQCPHCTLQSAQARSLLFTNLDVHTGMDQVQLMDNKVSITWPDQHSSEFDPDWLKKRCFSSEARQALQEELFLNEREYWDSSLQIPTADFEEVLHDDKAALAWLEALRRIGIVYLRGAPAEQGQVARLSQRIGYLRLTFYGHMWQVQDKPMANNVAYTSGELSLHTDYPALHHPPGVSSHTHTHHTVLPYSLSEYMHSLIVRVLPFNVIFFSPEDCCCNSYMCVTTGCVCVCVCVCVCVCVCVCVCVGAVPALCLSG
;
A
#
# COMPACT_ATOMS: atom_id res chain seq x y z
N MET A 1 -14.64 -49.87 24.15
CA MET A 1 -13.81 -50.68 25.08
C MET A 1 -12.37 -50.20 24.93
N LEU A 2 -11.93 -49.30 25.81
CA LEU A 2 -10.80 -49.46 26.76
C LEU A 2 -9.48 -49.89 26.07
N SER A 3 -8.54 -48.97 25.82
CA SER A 3 -7.44 -48.52 26.73
C SER A 3 -6.39 -49.60 27.03
N TYR A 4 -5.10 -49.29 26.88
CA TYR A 4 -3.85 -49.93 27.39
C TYR A 4 -2.77 -49.75 26.29
N LEU A 5 -1.53 -49.31 26.46
CA LEU A 5 -0.61 -49.17 27.59
C LEU A 5 0.47 -48.12 27.26
N THR A 6 0.85 -47.34 28.27
CA THR A 6 2.07 -46.55 28.37
C THR A 6 3.30 -47.43 28.66
N ARG A 7 4.49 -46.82 28.48
CA ARG A 7 5.73 -46.92 29.31
C ARG A 7 6.97 -47.42 28.54
N TRP A 8 8.01 -46.59 28.44
CA TRP A 8 9.26 -46.71 29.19
C TRP A 8 10.28 -45.62 28.80
N VAL A 9 10.99 -45.14 29.82
CA VAL A 9 11.97 -44.05 29.79
C VAL A 9 13.35 -44.64 30.10
N SER A 10 14.38 -44.04 29.50
CA SER A 10 15.76 -43.87 29.97
C SER A 10 16.88 -44.89 29.66
N ARG A 11 17.97 -44.27 29.17
CA ARG A 11 19.41 -44.50 29.44
C ARG A 11 20.18 -45.51 28.57
N GLY A 12 21.04 -44.95 27.72
CA GLY A 12 22.26 -45.58 27.19
C GLY A 12 23.12 -44.50 26.56
N ALA A 13 23.99 -43.87 27.35
CA ALA A 13 25.45 -43.98 27.23
C ALA A 13 26.06 -42.98 26.23
N PHE A 14 26.54 -41.87 26.80
CA PHE A 14 27.53 -40.97 26.22
C PHE A 14 28.80 -41.76 25.89
N GLN A 15 29.24 -41.73 24.64
CA GLN A 15 30.65 -41.94 24.29
C GLN A 15 31.08 -40.95 23.23
N ALA A 16 32.22 -40.32 23.53
CA ALA A 16 32.79 -39.20 22.84
C ALA A 16 33.42 -39.59 21.49
N LEU A 17 33.13 -38.80 20.46
CA LEU A 17 33.99 -38.68 19.28
C LEU A 17 34.27 -37.19 19.05
N LYS A 18 35.45 -36.76 19.50
CA LYS A 18 36.05 -35.46 19.13
C LYS A 18 36.53 -35.57 17.68
N GLY A 19 35.69 -35.16 16.75
CA GLY A 19 36.06 -34.88 15.35
C GLY A 19 36.10 -33.37 15.13
N THR A 20 37.22 -32.88 14.63
CA THR A 20 37.48 -31.47 14.29
C THR A 20 36.48 -30.93 13.27
N SER A 21 35.54 -30.09 13.72
CA SER A 21 34.64 -29.32 12.86
C SER A 21 35.35 -28.05 12.38
N ILE A 22 35.89 -28.07 11.16
CA ILE A 22 36.31 -26.85 10.46
C ILE A 22 35.04 -26.11 10.03
N ARG A 23 34.69 -25.02 10.75
CA ARG A 23 33.65 -24.08 10.30
C ARG A 23 34.18 -23.34 9.06
N PRO A 24 33.44 -23.28 7.94
CA PRO A 24 33.79 -22.38 6.86
C PRO A 24 33.61 -20.93 7.34
N GLN A 25 34.67 -20.14 7.26
CA GLN A 25 34.59 -18.70 7.51
C GLN A 25 33.78 -18.04 6.40
N LEU A 26 32.74 -17.32 6.80
CA LEU A 26 31.96 -16.45 5.93
C LEU A 26 32.86 -15.32 5.44
N VAL A 27 33.30 -15.39 4.17
CA VAL A 27 34.04 -14.32 3.51
C VAL A 27 33.10 -13.12 3.43
N LYS A 28 33.46 -12.02 4.10
CA LYS A 28 32.78 -10.74 3.97
C LYS A 28 32.97 -10.23 2.54
N THR A 29 31.90 -10.23 1.75
CA THR A 29 31.84 -9.47 0.49
C THR A 29 32.10 -7.99 0.79
N PRO A 30 33.01 -7.32 0.08
CA PRO A 30 33.22 -5.90 0.24
C PRO A 30 31.96 -5.15 -0.22
N HIS A 31 31.41 -4.31 0.65
CA HIS A 31 30.46 -3.28 0.26
C HIS A 31 31.21 -2.25 -0.60
N ILE A 32 31.15 -2.42 -1.92
CA ILE A 32 31.55 -1.37 -2.85
C ILE A 32 30.36 -0.40 -2.95
N GLY A 33 30.36 0.59 -2.05
CA GLY A 33 29.50 1.75 -2.15
C GLY A 33 30.02 2.69 -3.24
N ASN A 34 29.75 2.37 -4.50
CA ASN A 34 29.94 3.34 -5.58
C ASN A 34 28.80 4.35 -5.49
N GLN A 35 29.07 5.47 -4.82
CA GLN A 35 28.22 6.65 -4.84
C GLN A 35 28.12 7.13 -6.28
N THR A 36 26.99 6.88 -6.94
CA THR A 36 26.58 7.66 -8.10
C THR A 36 26.51 9.12 -7.62
N LEU A 37 27.34 10.00 -8.18
CA LEU A 37 27.24 11.43 -7.93
C LEU A 37 25.86 11.89 -8.42
N ALA A 38 24.91 11.99 -7.49
CA ALA A 38 23.57 12.45 -7.77
C ALA A 38 23.61 13.97 -7.99
N ALA A 39 23.54 14.40 -9.25
CA ALA A 39 22.89 15.67 -9.54
C ALA A 39 21.38 15.46 -9.34
N ALA A 40 20.75 16.38 -8.61
CA ALA A 40 19.30 16.35 -8.37
C ALA A 40 18.55 16.23 -9.70
N PRO A 41 17.52 15.36 -9.82
CA PRO A 41 16.69 15.35 -11.01
C PRO A 41 15.92 16.67 -11.07
N LEU A 42 16.28 17.54 -12.01
CA LEU A 42 15.38 18.61 -12.42
C LEU A 42 14.16 17.95 -13.09
N PRO A 43 12.94 18.46 -12.87
CA PRO A 43 11.76 17.96 -13.56
C PRO A 43 12.00 18.08 -15.07
N PHE A 44 12.02 16.93 -15.73
CA PHE A 44 12.36 16.82 -17.14
C PHE A 44 11.26 17.44 -17.99
N THR A 45 11.57 18.58 -18.61
CA THR A 45 10.71 19.27 -19.57
C THR A 45 11.01 18.77 -20.98
N GLY A 46 10.18 17.85 -21.47
CA GLY A 46 9.93 17.55 -22.89
C GLY A 46 11.15 17.31 -23.81
N GLY A 47 11.61 16.06 -23.88
CA GLY A 47 12.56 15.53 -24.88
C GLY A 47 12.70 14.01 -24.69
N SER A 48 13.53 13.29 -25.45
CA SER A 48 14.03 11.96 -25.00
C SER A 48 15.41 12.22 -24.35
N PRO A 49 15.81 11.57 -23.24
CA PRO A 49 17.08 11.83 -22.60
C PRO A 49 18.21 11.44 -23.57
N GLY A 50 18.98 12.43 -23.99
CA GLY A 50 20.10 12.22 -24.90
C GLY A 50 21.22 11.44 -24.24
N VAL A 51 21.77 10.48 -24.99
CA VAL A 51 22.90 9.65 -24.55
C VAL A 51 24.17 10.24 -25.15
N ARG A 52 25.02 10.83 -24.29
CA ARG A 52 26.32 11.38 -24.69
C ARG A 52 27.32 10.27 -24.98
N GLN A 53 27.36 9.24 -24.12
CA GLN A 53 28.28 8.11 -24.27
C GLN A 53 27.76 6.87 -23.55
N ALA A 54 28.00 5.70 -24.13
CA ALA A 54 27.80 4.40 -23.50
C ALA A 54 29.14 3.63 -23.48
N ARG A 55 29.51 3.05 -22.34
CA ARG A 55 30.79 2.35 -22.13
C ARG A 55 30.59 1.07 -21.34
N ALA A 56 31.14 -0.04 -21.81
CA ALA A 56 31.22 -1.28 -21.04
C ALA A 56 32.33 -1.17 -19.98
N LEU A 57 32.02 -1.51 -18.74
CA LEU A 57 32.95 -1.67 -17.63
C LEU A 57 33.07 -3.17 -17.33
N ASP A 58 33.97 -3.86 -18.04
CA ASP A 58 34.00 -5.33 -18.09
C ASP A 58 34.32 -6.00 -16.75
N GLN A 59 35.20 -5.39 -15.95
CA GLN A 59 35.60 -5.95 -14.65
C GLN A 59 34.42 -5.94 -13.67
N GLU A 60 33.63 -4.87 -13.68
CA GLU A 60 32.44 -4.69 -12.86
C GLU A 60 31.20 -5.36 -13.47
N ARG A 61 31.24 -5.70 -14.76
CA ARG A 61 30.12 -6.19 -15.58
C ARG A 61 28.93 -5.21 -15.58
N LEU A 62 29.26 -3.93 -15.76
CA LEU A 62 28.31 -2.83 -15.78
C LEU A 62 28.42 -2.06 -17.10
N LEU A 63 27.28 -1.69 -17.68
CA LEU A 63 27.21 -0.66 -18.69
C LEU A 63 27.10 0.70 -18.00
N GLN A 64 28.02 1.60 -18.29
CA GLN A 64 27.92 3.00 -17.93
C GLN A 64 27.29 3.80 -19.07
N ILE A 65 26.28 4.61 -18.73
CA ILE A 65 25.70 5.61 -19.62
C ILE A 65 25.95 6.98 -19.03
N ASP A 66 26.63 7.82 -19.79
CA ASP A 66 26.78 9.25 -19.53
C ASP A 66 25.72 10.00 -20.34
N TRP A 67 24.86 10.75 -19.65
CA TRP A 67 23.74 11.47 -20.24
C TRP A 67 24.13 12.91 -20.63
N ASP A 68 23.36 13.53 -21.52
CA ASP A 68 23.57 14.92 -21.95
C ASP A 68 23.38 15.95 -20.82
N ASP A 69 22.54 15.62 -19.84
CA ASP A 69 22.34 16.42 -18.61
C ASP A 69 23.55 16.37 -17.65
N GLY A 70 24.60 15.63 -18.00
CA GLY A 70 25.82 15.46 -17.22
C GLY A 70 25.75 14.36 -16.15
N SER A 71 24.58 13.78 -15.91
CA SER A 71 24.42 12.65 -14.99
C SER A 71 24.97 11.35 -15.58
N CYS A 72 25.10 10.33 -14.73
CA CYS A 72 25.59 9.01 -15.09
C CYS A 72 24.70 7.91 -14.50
N SER A 73 24.52 6.82 -15.23
CA SER A 73 23.78 5.64 -14.78
C SER A 73 24.54 4.35 -15.08
N LEU A 74 24.41 3.37 -14.19
CA LEU A 74 25.08 2.07 -14.28
C LEU A 74 24.03 0.96 -14.38
N TYR A 75 24.22 0.03 -15.31
CA TYR A 75 23.30 -1.08 -15.58
C TYR A 75 24.05 -2.41 -15.64
N PRO A 76 23.71 -3.42 -14.83
CA PRO A 76 24.34 -4.74 -14.90
C PRO A 76 24.13 -5.41 -16.26
N PHE A 77 25.19 -6.02 -16.82
CA PHE A 77 25.11 -6.75 -18.10
C PHE A 77 24.01 -7.83 -18.07
N THR A 78 23.98 -8.63 -17.01
CA THR A 78 22.97 -9.67 -16.81
C THR A 78 21.55 -9.11 -16.79
N TRP A 79 21.32 -7.95 -16.15
CA TRP A 79 20.00 -7.33 -16.09
C TRP A 79 19.56 -6.81 -17.46
N LEU A 80 20.46 -6.20 -18.22
CA LEU A 80 20.19 -5.79 -19.60
C LEU A 80 19.85 -6.99 -20.47
N ARG A 81 20.62 -8.08 -20.40
CA ARG A 81 20.36 -9.30 -21.17
C ARG A 81 19.04 -9.97 -20.79
N ASP A 82 18.71 -10.01 -19.50
CA ASP A 82 17.45 -10.51 -18.95
C ASP A 82 16.24 -9.70 -19.46
N ASN A 83 16.44 -8.39 -19.65
CA ASN A 83 15.41 -7.44 -20.07
C ASN A 83 15.53 -7.02 -21.54
N CYS A 84 16.14 -7.86 -22.39
CA CYS A 84 16.20 -7.61 -23.83
C CYS A 84 14.79 -7.42 -24.41
N GLN A 85 14.60 -6.32 -25.14
CA GLN A 85 13.30 -5.89 -25.70
C GLN A 85 13.02 -6.48 -27.09
N CYS A 86 13.88 -7.33 -27.63
CA CYS A 86 13.69 -7.90 -28.97
C CYS A 86 12.53 -8.91 -29.00
N PRO A 87 11.91 -9.18 -30.18
CA PRO A 87 10.79 -10.11 -30.30
C PRO A 87 11.08 -11.56 -29.87
N HIS A 88 12.36 -11.96 -29.78
CA HIS A 88 12.75 -13.28 -29.27
C HIS A 88 12.75 -13.35 -27.73
N CYS A 89 13.01 -12.23 -27.04
CA CYS A 89 13.16 -12.19 -25.58
C CYS A 89 11.94 -11.58 -24.87
N THR A 90 11.12 -10.81 -25.57
CA THR A 90 9.90 -10.20 -25.06
C THR A 90 8.75 -10.40 -26.04
N LEU A 91 7.64 -10.97 -25.56
CA LEU A 91 6.40 -11.04 -26.32
C LEU A 91 5.68 -9.69 -26.25
N GLN A 92 5.80 -8.89 -27.32
CA GLN A 92 5.30 -7.50 -27.30
C GLN A 92 3.79 -7.41 -27.04
N SER A 93 2.99 -8.30 -27.63
CA SER A 93 1.53 -8.28 -27.44
C SER A 93 1.10 -8.47 -25.98
N ALA A 94 1.93 -9.09 -25.15
CA ALA A 94 1.67 -9.34 -23.73
C ALA A 94 2.53 -8.46 -22.80
N GLN A 95 3.44 -7.66 -23.37
CA GLN A 95 4.46 -6.91 -22.61
C GLN A 95 5.19 -7.78 -21.57
N ALA A 96 5.50 -9.03 -21.94
CA ALA A 96 6.00 -10.04 -21.03
C ALA A 96 7.30 -10.68 -21.54
N ARG A 97 8.25 -10.91 -20.63
CA ARG A 97 9.50 -11.61 -20.91
C ARG A 97 9.22 -13.05 -21.33
N SER A 98 9.73 -13.44 -22.50
CA SER A 98 9.74 -14.83 -23.00
C SER A 98 11.08 -15.53 -22.79
N LEU A 99 12.17 -14.78 -22.57
CA LEU A 99 13.49 -15.34 -22.28
C LEU A 99 13.43 -16.24 -21.03
N LEU A 100 13.80 -17.51 -21.16
CA LEU A 100 13.86 -18.41 -20.01
C LEU A 100 15.10 -18.16 -19.17
N PHE A 101 14.97 -18.33 -17.85
CA PHE A 101 16.10 -18.20 -16.93
C PHE A 101 17.24 -19.19 -17.25
N THR A 102 16.91 -20.39 -17.73
CA THR A 102 17.90 -21.39 -18.17
C THR A 102 18.74 -20.95 -19.37
N ASN A 103 18.27 -19.96 -20.12
CA ASN A 103 18.94 -19.43 -21.31
C ASN A 103 19.63 -18.08 -21.01
N LEU A 104 19.64 -17.66 -19.75
CA LEU A 104 20.33 -16.46 -19.29
C LEU A 104 21.66 -16.86 -18.66
N ASP A 105 22.77 -16.45 -19.28
CA ASP A 105 24.07 -16.53 -18.63
C ASP A 105 24.23 -15.39 -17.60
N VAL A 106 24.23 -15.75 -16.32
CA VAL A 106 24.44 -14.81 -15.20
C VAL A 106 25.86 -14.24 -15.14
N HIS A 107 26.77 -14.77 -15.95
CA HIS A 107 28.13 -14.30 -16.13
C HIS A 107 28.39 -13.66 -17.50
N THR A 108 27.33 -13.40 -18.28
CA THR A 108 27.44 -12.80 -19.62
C THR A 108 28.34 -11.56 -19.62
N GLY A 109 29.22 -11.49 -20.62
CA GLY A 109 29.95 -10.28 -20.98
C GLY A 109 29.15 -9.36 -21.90
N MET A 110 29.81 -8.37 -22.47
CA MET A 110 29.29 -7.48 -23.49
C MET A 110 30.37 -7.30 -24.56
N ASP A 111 30.15 -7.83 -25.76
CA ASP A 111 31.17 -7.79 -26.82
C ASP A 111 31.27 -6.41 -27.45
N GLN A 112 30.12 -5.73 -27.61
CA GLN A 112 30.09 -4.42 -28.20
C GLN A 112 28.93 -3.59 -27.68
N VAL A 113 29.16 -2.28 -27.51
CA VAL A 113 28.13 -1.27 -27.31
C VAL A 113 28.30 -0.13 -28.31
N GLN A 114 27.20 0.30 -28.92
CA GLN A 114 27.16 1.39 -29.88
C GLN A 114 25.90 2.23 -29.69
N LEU A 115 25.96 3.50 -30.10
CA LEU A 115 24.78 4.35 -30.20
C LEU A 115 24.29 4.32 -31.65
N MET A 116 23.08 3.82 -31.87
CA MET A 116 22.44 3.73 -33.19
C MET A 116 21.05 4.35 -33.12
N ASP A 117 20.74 5.31 -33.98
CA ASP A 117 19.43 5.98 -34.03
C ASP A 117 18.95 6.48 -32.66
N ASN A 118 19.86 7.08 -31.90
CA ASN A 118 19.64 7.55 -30.52
C ASN A 118 19.29 6.43 -29.51
N LYS A 119 19.55 5.16 -29.81
CA LYS A 119 19.39 4.02 -28.90
C LYS A 119 20.73 3.43 -28.51
N VAL A 120 20.74 2.72 -27.39
CA VAL A 120 21.89 1.91 -26.98
C VAL A 120 21.74 0.52 -27.59
N SER A 121 22.59 0.20 -28.56
CA SER A 121 22.67 -1.11 -29.19
C SER A 121 23.82 -1.93 -28.57
N ILE A 122 23.53 -3.17 -28.20
CA ILE A 122 24.46 -4.08 -27.53
C ILE A 122 24.55 -5.37 -28.34
N THR A 123 25.77 -5.86 -28.53
CA THR A 123 26.05 -7.22 -29.03
C THR A 123 26.61 -8.06 -27.89
N TRP A 124 26.03 -9.24 -27.69
CA TRP A 124 26.37 -10.19 -26.64
C TRP A 124 27.32 -11.30 -27.17
N PRO A 125 28.02 -12.04 -26.28
CA PRO A 125 28.93 -13.12 -26.69
C PRO A 125 28.30 -14.26 -27.49
N ASP A 126 26.99 -14.46 -27.39
CA ASP A 126 26.21 -15.42 -28.18
C ASP A 126 25.78 -14.86 -29.55
N GLN A 127 26.34 -13.71 -29.95
CA GLN A 127 25.97 -12.92 -31.13
C GLN A 127 24.53 -12.38 -31.09
N HIS A 128 23.82 -12.48 -29.96
CA HIS A 128 22.52 -11.85 -29.79
C HIS A 128 22.69 -10.32 -29.82
N SER A 129 21.68 -9.62 -30.33
CA SER A 129 21.66 -8.16 -30.34
C SER A 129 20.46 -7.63 -29.56
N SER A 130 20.68 -6.59 -28.76
CA SER A 130 19.65 -5.91 -27.98
C SER A 130 19.73 -4.41 -28.19
N GLU A 131 18.58 -3.79 -28.38
CA GLU A 131 18.44 -2.34 -28.43
C GLU A 131 17.62 -1.85 -27.25
N PHE A 132 18.07 -0.76 -26.64
CA PHE A 132 17.39 -0.12 -25.53
C PHE A 132 17.12 1.35 -25.83
N ASP A 133 15.87 1.73 -25.60
CA ASP A 133 15.44 3.12 -25.66
C ASP A 133 16.02 3.92 -24.48
N PRO A 134 16.57 5.13 -24.71
CA PRO A 134 17.10 5.97 -23.65
C PRO A 134 16.10 6.28 -22.53
N ASP A 135 14.83 6.52 -22.86
CA ASP A 135 13.78 6.77 -21.86
C ASP A 135 13.57 5.55 -20.97
N TRP A 136 13.58 4.36 -21.60
CA TRP A 136 13.42 3.09 -20.89
C TRP A 136 14.57 2.85 -19.90
N LEU A 137 15.80 3.14 -20.33
CA LEU A 137 17.01 3.03 -19.50
C LEU A 137 16.98 4.05 -18.37
N LYS A 138 16.75 5.34 -18.66
CA LYS A 138 16.74 6.41 -17.67
C LYS A 138 15.69 6.17 -16.59
N LYS A 139 14.48 5.76 -16.98
CA LYS A 139 13.39 5.41 -16.03
C LYS A 139 13.74 4.23 -15.12
N ARG A 140 14.67 3.36 -15.53
CA ARG A 140 15.12 2.16 -14.80
C ARG A 140 16.54 2.31 -14.23
N CYS A 141 17.02 3.54 -14.04
CA CYS A 141 18.29 3.78 -13.37
C CYS A 141 18.32 3.14 -11.97
N PHE A 142 19.45 2.52 -11.63
CA PHE A 142 19.64 1.82 -10.34
C PHE A 142 19.98 2.76 -9.16
N SER A 143 20.14 4.06 -9.39
CA SER A 143 20.34 5.02 -8.30
C SER A 143 19.17 4.99 -7.32
N SER A 144 19.44 5.29 -6.06
CA SER A 144 18.42 5.23 -5.01
C SER A 144 17.27 6.19 -5.30
N GLU A 145 17.59 7.39 -5.81
CA GLU A 145 16.64 8.45 -6.11
C GLU A 145 15.72 8.05 -7.26
N ALA A 146 16.26 7.50 -8.35
CA ALA A 146 15.48 7.06 -9.49
C ALA A 146 14.57 5.88 -9.14
N ARG A 147 15.08 4.91 -8.37
CA ARG A 147 14.29 3.78 -7.89
C ARG A 147 13.17 4.24 -6.95
N GLN A 148 13.44 5.19 -6.07
CA GLN A 148 12.43 5.75 -5.18
C GLN A 148 11.35 6.51 -5.95
N ALA A 149 11.73 7.33 -6.93
CA ALA A 149 10.78 8.04 -7.78
C ALA A 149 9.86 7.09 -8.56
N LEU A 150 10.43 6.03 -9.16
CA LEU A 150 9.64 5.01 -9.86
C LEU A 150 8.71 4.23 -8.90
N GLN A 151 9.19 3.91 -7.69
CA GLN A 151 8.35 3.26 -6.67
C GLN A 151 7.17 4.14 -6.26
N GLU A 152 7.37 5.45 -6.17
CA GLU A 152 6.28 6.38 -5.86
C GLU A 152 5.27 6.45 -7.00
N GLU A 153 5.73 6.53 -8.26
CA GLU A 153 4.87 6.49 -9.46
C GLU A 153 4.01 5.22 -9.52
N LEU A 154 4.58 4.06 -9.17
CA LEU A 154 3.90 2.77 -9.27
C LEU A 154 2.93 2.48 -8.12
N PHE A 155 3.21 2.96 -6.91
CA PHE A 155 2.51 2.50 -5.70
C PHE A 155 1.81 3.59 -4.89
N LEU A 156 2.05 4.87 -5.20
CA LEU A 156 1.56 6.03 -4.45
C LEU A 156 1.76 5.79 -2.94
N ASN A 157 3.02 5.75 -2.49
CA ASN A 157 3.36 5.37 -1.13
C ASN A 157 3.21 6.52 -0.14
N GLU A 158 3.20 7.76 -0.60
CA GLU A 158 2.93 8.92 0.26
C GLU A 158 1.55 8.81 0.92
N ARG A 159 1.52 9.04 2.23
CA ARG A 159 0.31 8.96 3.05
C ARG A 159 0.18 10.19 3.91
N GLU A 160 -1.05 10.67 4.04
CA GLU A 160 -1.40 11.77 4.93
C GLU A 160 -2.00 11.19 6.20
N TYR A 161 -1.30 11.38 7.32
CA TYR A 161 -1.83 11.03 8.63
C TYR A 161 -2.70 12.16 9.14
N TRP A 162 -3.81 11.79 9.79
CA TRP A 162 -4.82 12.74 10.18
C TRP A 162 -5.41 12.43 11.53
N ASP A 163 -5.94 13.48 12.14
CA ASP A 163 -6.71 13.41 13.38
C ASP A 163 -8.13 13.99 13.23
N SER A 164 -8.74 14.49 14.31
CA SER A 164 -10.13 14.98 14.36
C SER A 164 -10.30 16.24 13.56
N SER A 165 -9.19 16.87 13.21
CA SER A 165 -9.16 17.99 12.28
C SER A 165 -9.44 17.57 10.83
N LEU A 166 -9.45 16.26 10.50
CA LEU A 166 -9.64 15.78 9.12
C LEU A 166 -10.91 16.36 8.51
N GLN A 167 -10.73 17.10 7.42
CA GLN A 167 -11.80 17.41 6.50
C GLN A 167 -11.89 16.26 5.51
N ILE A 168 -12.96 15.47 5.60
CA ILE A 168 -13.10 14.26 4.79
C ILE A 168 -13.16 14.66 3.31
N PRO A 169 -12.23 14.15 2.47
CA PRO A 169 -12.28 14.37 1.04
C PRO A 169 -13.64 13.97 0.50
N THR A 170 -14.23 14.84 -0.30
CA THR A 170 -15.60 14.68 -0.75
C THR A 170 -15.69 14.86 -2.26
N ALA A 171 -16.34 13.92 -2.95
CA ALA A 171 -16.57 13.98 -4.39
C ALA A 171 -18.04 13.71 -4.72
N ASP A 172 -18.48 14.10 -5.91
CA ASP A 172 -19.82 13.77 -6.42
C ASP A 172 -19.83 12.33 -6.98
N PHE A 173 -20.86 11.57 -6.64
CA PHE A 173 -20.97 10.17 -7.01
C PHE A 173 -21.13 9.99 -8.53
N GLU A 174 -21.95 10.81 -9.19
CA GLU A 174 -22.20 10.67 -10.62
C GLU A 174 -21.02 11.20 -11.44
N GLU A 175 -20.32 12.24 -10.97
CA GLU A 175 -19.04 12.68 -11.58
C GLU A 175 -17.99 11.56 -11.54
N VAL A 176 -17.81 10.90 -10.40
CA VAL A 176 -16.86 9.78 -10.25
C VAL A 176 -17.19 8.62 -11.22
N LEU A 177 -18.47 8.36 -11.47
CA LEU A 177 -18.88 7.31 -12.40
C LEU A 177 -18.61 7.65 -13.88
N HIS A 178 -18.61 8.93 -14.25
CA HIS A 178 -18.62 9.36 -15.65
C HIS A 178 -17.38 10.14 -16.11
N ASP A 179 -16.58 10.69 -15.20
CA ASP A 179 -15.34 11.41 -15.51
C ASP A 179 -14.11 10.67 -14.96
N ASP A 180 -13.13 10.42 -15.83
CA ASP A 180 -11.86 9.78 -15.46
C ASP A 180 -11.02 10.67 -14.53
N LYS A 181 -11.10 11.99 -14.66
CA LYS A 181 -10.37 12.90 -13.77
C LYS A 181 -10.93 12.87 -12.35
N ALA A 182 -12.26 12.90 -12.22
CA ALA A 182 -12.94 12.74 -10.95
C ALA A 182 -12.66 11.38 -10.30
N ALA A 183 -12.73 10.29 -11.09
CA ALA A 183 -12.42 8.94 -10.60
C ALA A 183 -10.96 8.80 -10.12
N LEU A 184 -9.99 9.35 -10.88
CA LEU A 184 -8.59 9.35 -10.49
C LEU A 184 -8.38 10.13 -9.19
N ALA A 185 -8.91 11.36 -9.10
CA ALA A 185 -8.81 12.18 -7.89
C ALA A 185 -9.40 11.48 -6.66
N TRP A 186 -10.54 10.79 -6.83
CA TRP A 186 -11.15 9.97 -5.78
C TRP A 186 -10.24 8.82 -5.33
N LEU A 187 -9.69 8.05 -6.27
CA LEU A 187 -8.83 6.89 -5.94
C LEU A 187 -7.50 7.32 -5.33
N GLU A 188 -6.91 8.43 -5.79
CA GLU A 188 -5.70 9.00 -5.20
C GLU A 188 -5.96 9.50 -3.77
N ALA A 189 -7.05 10.24 -3.54
CA ALA A 189 -7.43 10.68 -2.21
C ALA A 189 -7.69 9.48 -1.28
N LEU A 190 -8.38 8.45 -1.77
CA LEU A 190 -8.61 7.22 -1.02
C LEU A 190 -7.29 6.52 -0.67
N ARG A 191 -6.30 6.52 -1.59
CA ARG A 191 -4.99 5.90 -1.36
C ARG A 191 -4.13 6.70 -0.37
N ARG A 192 -4.11 8.02 -0.46
CA ARG A 192 -3.27 8.90 0.40
C ARG A 192 -3.86 9.10 1.79
N ILE A 193 -5.18 9.32 1.88
CA ILE A 193 -5.88 9.69 3.12
C ILE A 193 -6.57 8.47 3.76
N GLY A 194 -6.99 7.50 2.96
CA GLY A 194 -7.63 6.28 3.46
C GLY A 194 -9.14 6.36 3.64
N ILE A 195 -9.77 7.51 3.39
CA ILE A 195 -11.23 7.68 3.41
C ILE A 195 -11.69 8.74 2.41
N VAL A 196 -12.80 8.48 1.71
CA VAL A 196 -13.50 9.48 0.87
C VAL A 196 -15.02 9.34 1.04
N TYR A 197 -15.70 10.48 1.03
CA TYR A 197 -17.15 10.59 1.07
C TYR A 197 -17.71 10.92 -0.32
N LEU A 198 -18.60 10.08 -0.84
CA LEU A 198 -19.26 10.30 -2.12
C LEU A 198 -20.68 10.83 -1.89
N ARG A 199 -20.95 12.05 -2.37
CA ARG A 199 -22.25 12.74 -2.27
C ARG A 199 -23.13 12.42 -3.47
N GLY A 200 -24.45 12.50 -3.26
CA GLY A 200 -25.41 12.44 -4.37
C GLY A 200 -25.72 11.03 -4.89
N ALA A 201 -25.24 9.97 -4.22
CA ALA A 201 -25.61 8.61 -4.58
C ALA A 201 -27.12 8.37 -4.35
N PRO A 202 -27.85 7.77 -5.31
CA PRO A 202 -29.25 7.41 -5.13
C PRO A 202 -29.49 6.51 -3.91
N ALA A 203 -30.58 6.75 -3.18
CA ALA A 203 -30.97 5.99 -1.97
C ALA A 203 -31.63 4.64 -2.31
N GLU A 204 -30.97 3.85 -3.15
CA GLU A 204 -31.44 2.54 -3.60
C GLU A 204 -30.30 1.51 -3.51
N GLN A 205 -30.65 0.23 -3.47
CA GLN A 205 -29.64 -0.82 -3.44
C GLN A 205 -28.87 -0.86 -4.76
N GLY A 206 -27.58 -1.18 -4.69
CA GLY A 206 -26.73 -1.40 -5.88
C GLY A 206 -25.76 -0.27 -6.21
N GLN A 207 -25.77 0.87 -5.50
CA GLN A 207 -24.80 1.94 -5.77
C GLN A 207 -23.34 1.51 -5.51
N VAL A 208 -23.09 0.66 -4.51
CA VAL A 208 -21.76 0.04 -4.30
C VAL A 208 -21.35 -0.82 -5.50
N ALA A 209 -22.29 -1.56 -6.10
CA ALA A 209 -21.99 -2.36 -7.29
C ALA A 209 -21.67 -1.48 -8.50
N ARG A 210 -22.43 -0.40 -8.73
CA ARG A 210 -22.13 0.59 -9.79
C ARG A 210 -20.73 1.18 -9.60
N LEU A 211 -20.40 1.60 -8.38
CA LEU A 211 -19.08 2.14 -8.04
C LEU A 211 -17.97 1.11 -8.23
N SER A 212 -18.22 -0.15 -7.86
CA SER A 212 -17.24 -1.21 -8.03
C SER A 212 -16.98 -1.55 -9.50
N GLN A 213 -18.02 -1.53 -10.35
CA GLN A 213 -17.86 -1.71 -11.80
C GLN A 213 -17.04 -0.60 -12.45
N ARG A 214 -17.06 0.61 -11.86
CA ARG A 214 -16.20 1.72 -12.31
C ARG A 214 -14.71 1.45 -12.09
N ILE A 215 -14.35 0.73 -11.03
CA ILE A 215 -12.95 0.39 -10.71
C ILE A 215 -12.54 -0.96 -11.33
N GLY A 216 -13.41 -1.96 -11.21
CA GLY A 216 -13.12 -3.34 -11.54
C GLY A 216 -14.24 -4.27 -11.07
N TYR A 217 -14.07 -4.93 -9.92
CA TYR A 217 -15.00 -5.94 -9.42
C TYR A 217 -15.11 -5.96 -7.90
N LEU A 218 -16.22 -6.50 -7.40
CA LEU A 218 -16.46 -6.73 -5.98
C LEU A 218 -15.75 -7.99 -5.49
N ARG A 219 -15.16 -7.91 -4.31
CA ARG A 219 -14.59 -9.08 -3.65
C ARG A 219 -15.68 -9.89 -2.95
N LEU A 220 -15.94 -11.09 -3.43
CA LEU A 220 -16.87 -12.04 -2.80
C LEU A 220 -16.33 -12.50 -1.42
N THR A 221 -17.22 -12.51 -0.43
CA THR A 221 -16.96 -13.10 0.91
C THR A 221 -18.08 -14.07 1.29
N PHE A 222 -18.01 -14.69 2.48
CA PHE A 222 -19.11 -15.53 2.98
C PHE A 222 -20.41 -14.75 3.21
N TYR A 223 -20.36 -13.41 3.31
CA TYR A 223 -21.54 -12.54 3.39
C TYR A 223 -22.13 -12.18 2.02
N GLY A 224 -21.54 -12.65 0.91
CA GLY A 224 -21.97 -12.35 -0.46
C GLY A 224 -21.11 -11.28 -1.15
N HIS A 225 -21.54 -10.86 -2.35
CA HIS A 225 -20.91 -9.76 -3.09
C HIS A 225 -21.20 -8.39 -2.46
N MET A 226 -22.37 -8.27 -1.85
CA MET A 226 -22.81 -7.14 -1.04
C MET A 226 -23.65 -7.71 0.11
N TRP A 227 -23.72 -6.99 1.22
CA TRP A 227 -24.53 -7.37 2.37
C TRP A 227 -25.30 -6.17 2.92
N GLN A 228 -26.48 -6.44 3.46
CA GLN A 228 -27.33 -5.42 4.07
C GLN A 228 -27.05 -5.35 5.57
N VAL A 229 -26.61 -4.19 6.05
CA VAL A 229 -26.40 -3.87 7.47
C VAL A 229 -27.70 -3.34 8.04
N GLN A 230 -28.44 -4.22 8.70
CA GLN A 230 -29.72 -3.93 9.33
C GLN A 230 -29.95 -4.93 10.46
N ASP A 231 -30.81 -4.59 11.42
CA ASP A 231 -31.21 -5.51 12.49
C ASP A 231 -31.91 -6.74 11.88
N LYS A 232 -31.45 -7.94 12.25
CA LYS A 232 -31.98 -9.21 11.73
C LYS A 232 -32.30 -10.16 12.89
N PRO A 233 -33.46 -10.83 12.87
CA PRO A 233 -33.72 -11.90 13.83
C PRO A 233 -32.67 -12.99 13.66
N MET A 234 -32.15 -13.51 14.78
CA MET A 234 -31.07 -14.51 14.80
C MET A 234 -29.83 -14.04 14.01
N ALA A 235 -29.39 -12.82 14.28
CA ALA A 235 -28.20 -12.22 13.66
C ALA A 235 -26.97 -13.16 13.77
N ASN A 236 -26.36 -13.43 12.62
CA ASN A 236 -25.13 -14.23 12.52
C ASN A 236 -23.84 -13.38 12.65
N ASN A 237 -23.99 -12.07 12.82
CA ASN A 237 -22.91 -11.11 13.04
C ASN A 237 -23.45 -9.95 13.88
N VAL A 238 -22.63 -9.40 14.79
CA VAL A 238 -22.98 -8.25 15.63
C VAL A 238 -23.36 -7.00 14.81
N ALA A 239 -22.84 -6.85 13.59
CA ALA A 239 -23.22 -5.79 12.66
C ALA A 239 -24.68 -5.87 12.18
N TYR A 240 -25.36 -7.01 12.38
CA TYR A 240 -26.79 -7.17 12.06
C TYR A 240 -27.68 -7.06 13.29
N THR A 241 -27.25 -6.27 14.27
CA THR A 241 -27.99 -5.92 15.48
C THR A 241 -28.01 -4.40 15.66
N SER A 242 -28.84 -3.87 16.55
CA SER A 242 -28.85 -2.44 16.91
C SER A 242 -27.82 -2.06 17.99
N GLY A 243 -26.92 -2.99 18.34
CA GLY A 243 -25.88 -2.75 19.34
C GLY A 243 -24.80 -1.80 18.82
N GLU A 244 -24.12 -1.11 19.75
CA GLU A 244 -22.97 -0.29 19.41
C GLU A 244 -21.80 -1.15 18.91
N LEU A 245 -21.11 -0.68 17.88
CA LEU A 245 -19.89 -1.29 17.36
C LEU A 245 -18.70 -0.39 17.73
N SER A 246 -17.77 -0.94 18.50
CA SER A 246 -16.49 -0.27 18.75
C SER A 246 -15.64 -0.19 17.48
N LEU A 247 -14.56 0.59 17.51
CA LEU A 247 -13.60 0.65 16.40
C LEU A 247 -13.05 -0.74 16.09
N HIS A 248 -13.17 -1.15 14.84
CA HIS A 248 -12.75 -2.45 14.35
C HIS A 248 -12.30 -2.36 12.90
N THR A 249 -11.62 -3.41 12.45
CA THR A 249 -11.38 -3.68 11.04
C THR A 249 -12.30 -4.79 10.58
N ASP A 250 -12.77 -4.69 9.34
CA ASP A 250 -13.65 -5.71 8.79
C ASP A 250 -12.87 -6.98 8.46
N TYR A 251 -13.44 -8.10 8.88
CA TYR A 251 -13.02 -9.42 8.45
C TYR A 251 -11.54 -9.82 8.76
N PRO A 252 -11.00 -9.58 9.97
CA PRO A 252 -9.67 -10.06 10.36
C PRO A 252 -9.59 -11.59 10.43
N ALA A 253 -10.73 -12.28 10.37
CA ALA A 253 -10.81 -13.73 10.26
C ALA A 253 -10.28 -14.28 8.92
N LEU A 254 -10.10 -13.45 7.88
CA LEU A 254 -9.43 -13.85 6.64
C LEU A 254 -7.93 -13.56 6.74
N HIS A 255 -7.10 -14.49 6.25
CA HIS A 255 -5.65 -14.25 6.09
C HIS A 255 -5.34 -13.05 5.17
N HIS A 256 -6.27 -12.72 4.27
CA HIS A 256 -6.20 -11.53 3.43
C HIS A 256 -7.50 -10.74 3.62
N PRO A 257 -7.61 -9.83 4.60
CA PRO A 257 -8.82 -9.03 4.79
C PRO A 257 -9.14 -8.14 3.56
N PRO A 258 -10.39 -7.67 3.38
CA PRO A 258 -10.71 -6.68 2.37
C PRO A 258 -9.86 -5.41 2.53
N GLY A 259 -9.16 -4.99 1.46
CA GLY A 259 -8.30 -3.81 1.49
C GLY A 259 -9.06 -2.49 1.44
N VAL A 260 -10.23 -2.49 0.78
CA VAL A 260 -11.14 -1.35 0.66
C VAL A 260 -12.55 -1.80 1.03
N SER A 261 -13.26 -1.00 1.83
CA SER A 261 -14.66 -1.23 2.19
C SER A 261 -15.52 -0.04 1.78
N SER A 262 -16.71 -0.29 1.23
CA SER A 262 -17.65 0.74 0.75
C SER A 262 -19.03 0.55 1.41
N HIS A 263 -19.61 1.62 1.96
CA HIS A 263 -20.86 1.60 2.72
C HIS A 263 -21.84 2.66 2.20
N THR A 264 -22.96 2.23 1.62
CA THR A 264 -24.05 3.14 1.20
C THR A 264 -25.12 3.22 2.26
N HIS A 265 -25.61 4.43 2.53
CA HIS A 265 -26.79 4.64 3.37
C HIS A 265 -28.05 4.69 2.51
N THR A 266 -28.91 3.67 2.61
CA THR A 266 -30.21 3.61 1.89
C THR A 266 -31.39 4.02 2.77
N HIS A 267 -31.27 3.86 4.09
CA HIS A 267 -32.28 4.24 5.07
C HIS A 267 -31.63 4.83 6.32
N HIS A 268 -32.23 5.87 6.89
CA HIS A 268 -31.87 6.39 8.20
C HIS A 268 -33.03 6.20 9.16
N THR A 269 -32.75 5.59 10.30
CA THR A 269 -33.67 5.60 11.44
C THR A 269 -33.56 6.97 12.10
N VAL A 270 -34.48 7.88 11.79
CA VAL A 270 -34.66 9.09 12.60
C VAL A 270 -35.36 8.65 13.88
N LEU A 271 -34.63 8.59 15.00
CA LEU A 271 -35.29 8.58 16.31
C LEU A 271 -36.20 9.83 16.35
N PRO A 272 -37.46 9.75 16.82
CA PRO A 272 -38.49 10.76 16.59
C PRO A 272 -38.29 12.14 17.28
N TYR A 273 -37.05 12.54 17.58
CA TYR A 273 -36.73 13.82 18.21
C TYR A 273 -35.47 14.46 17.61
N SER A 274 -35.52 14.87 16.34
CA SER A 274 -34.87 16.10 15.86
C SER A 274 -35.28 16.41 14.43
N LEU A 275 -35.70 17.65 14.20
CA LEU A 275 -35.80 18.24 12.86
C LEU A 275 -34.38 18.61 12.42
N SER A 276 -33.81 17.91 11.45
CA SER A 276 -32.69 18.40 10.64
C SER A 276 -32.51 17.58 9.35
N GLU A 277 -31.96 18.23 8.33
CA GLU A 277 -32.06 17.96 6.90
C GLU A 277 -31.45 16.64 6.39
N TYR A 278 -31.98 16.16 5.27
CA TYR A 278 -31.56 14.97 4.54
C TYR A 278 -30.11 15.06 4.04
N MET A 279 -29.26 14.09 4.40
CA MET A 279 -27.92 13.91 3.85
C MET A 279 -27.74 12.47 3.32
N HIS A 280 -27.76 12.34 1.98
CA HIS A 280 -27.64 11.08 1.23
C HIS A 280 -26.15 10.74 0.96
N SER A 281 -25.68 9.50 1.23
CA SER A 281 -24.23 9.24 1.30
C SER A 281 -23.70 7.82 1.07
N LEU A 282 -22.43 7.76 0.63
CA LEU A 282 -21.57 6.57 0.55
C LEU A 282 -20.17 6.87 1.17
N ILE A 283 -19.69 6.01 2.09
CA ILE A 283 -18.36 6.11 2.74
C ILE A 283 -17.46 4.95 2.30
N VAL A 284 -16.23 5.25 1.88
CA VAL A 284 -15.21 4.25 1.47
C VAL A 284 -13.95 4.36 2.33
N ARG A 285 -13.38 3.23 2.82
CA ARG A 285 -12.20 3.19 3.73
C ARG A 285 -11.12 2.16 3.34
N VAL A 286 -9.84 2.46 3.62
CA VAL A 286 -8.63 1.59 3.45
C VAL A 286 -7.95 1.26 4.79
N LEU A 287 -7.39 0.04 4.96
CA LEU A 287 -6.74 -0.42 6.20
C LEU A 287 -5.20 -0.62 6.08
N PRO A 288 -4.34 -0.10 7.00
CA PRO A 288 -2.89 -0.37 7.04
C PRO A 288 -2.42 -1.35 8.16
N PHE A 289 -1.20 -1.93 8.03
CA PHE A 289 -0.54 -2.89 8.95
C PHE A 289 0.79 -2.37 9.58
N ASN A 290 1.10 -2.90 10.79
CA ASN A 290 2.39 -3.08 11.53
C ASN A 290 2.77 -2.20 12.76
N VAL A 291 3.51 -2.84 13.68
CA VAL A 291 3.48 -2.78 15.17
C VAL A 291 4.84 -2.39 15.79
N ILE A 292 4.86 -1.65 16.92
CA ILE A 292 5.96 -1.64 17.94
C ILE A 292 5.36 -1.52 19.36
N PHE A 293 5.89 -2.29 20.32
CA PHE A 293 5.41 -2.52 21.71
C PHE A 293 5.87 -1.47 22.75
N PHE A 294 5.10 -1.27 23.86
CA PHE A 294 5.53 -1.30 25.30
C PHE A 294 4.30 -1.24 26.27
N SER A 295 4.45 -1.73 27.51
CA SER A 295 3.42 -2.06 28.53
C SER A 295 3.11 -0.93 29.58
N PRO A 296 2.05 -1.05 30.41
CA PRO A 296 1.19 0.05 30.95
C PRO A 296 1.19 0.23 32.49
N GLU A 297 0.44 1.23 33.04
CA GLU A 297 -0.25 1.18 34.37
C GLU A 297 -1.49 2.14 34.51
N ASP A 298 -2.63 1.54 34.94
CA ASP A 298 -3.80 1.89 35.81
C ASP A 298 -4.44 3.30 36.00
N CYS A 299 -5.80 3.37 35.98
CA CYS A 299 -6.70 3.53 37.17
C CYS A 299 -8.18 3.91 36.88
N CYS A 300 -9.07 3.55 37.83
CA CYS A 300 -10.54 3.52 37.83
C CYS A 300 -11.27 4.79 38.39
N CYS A 301 -12.60 4.93 38.13
CA CYS A 301 -13.72 5.10 39.11
C CYS A 301 -14.91 6.06 38.73
N ASN A 302 -16.11 5.47 38.53
CA ASN A 302 -17.47 5.69 39.09
C ASN A 302 -18.14 7.07 39.40
N SER A 303 -19.40 7.25 38.90
CA SER A 303 -20.67 7.72 39.57
C SER A 303 -21.48 8.87 38.91
N TYR A 304 -22.81 8.81 39.10
CA TYR A 304 -23.95 9.38 38.33
C TYR A 304 -24.29 10.89 38.48
N MET A 305 -24.73 11.55 37.38
CA MET A 305 -25.94 12.43 37.31
C MET A 305 -26.24 12.90 35.87
N CYS A 306 -27.53 12.93 35.50
CA CYS A 306 -28.04 13.19 34.15
C CYS A 306 -28.19 14.69 33.87
N VAL A 307 -27.48 15.20 32.85
CA VAL A 307 -27.67 16.54 32.27
C VAL A 307 -27.67 16.40 30.75
N THR A 308 -28.80 16.70 30.13
CA THR A 308 -28.94 16.73 28.66
C THR A 308 -28.02 17.80 28.08
N THR A 309 -26.94 17.34 27.46
CA THR A 309 -25.95 18.18 26.77
C THR A 309 -25.80 17.59 25.38
N GLY A 310 -26.03 18.40 24.34
CA GLY A 310 -25.83 17.96 22.96
C GLY A 310 -24.34 17.67 22.75
N CYS A 311 -23.98 16.41 22.55
CA CYS A 311 -22.63 16.00 22.21
C CYS A 311 -22.47 15.97 20.69
N VAL A 312 -21.67 16.88 20.15
CA VAL A 312 -21.02 16.67 18.86
C VAL A 312 -19.66 16.06 19.18
N CYS A 313 -19.53 14.74 19.06
CA CYS A 313 -18.27 14.05 19.24
C CYS A 313 -17.51 14.03 17.91
N VAL A 314 -16.46 14.84 17.83
CA VAL A 314 -15.38 14.64 16.87
C VAL A 314 -14.13 14.41 17.70
N CYS A 315 -13.65 13.18 17.76
CA CYS A 315 -12.41 12.85 18.44
C CYS A 315 -11.60 11.90 17.58
N VAL A 316 -10.31 12.17 17.52
CA VAL A 316 -9.34 11.27 16.94
C VAL A 316 -8.23 10.98 17.92
N CYS A 317 -7.73 9.77 17.76
CA CYS A 317 -6.74 9.15 18.59
C CYS A 317 -5.39 9.17 17.90
N VAL A 318 -4.38 9.48 18.70
CA VAL A 318 -3.08 8.79 18.64
C VAL A 318 -3.02 7.90 19.88
N CYS A 319 -2.87 6.59 19.69
CA CYS A 319 -2.71 5.61 20.78
C CYS A 319 -1.19 5.42 21.04
N VAL A 320 -0.70 5.21 22.28
CA VAL A 320 -0.82 3.96 23.05
C VAL A 320 -0.82 4.22 24.58
N CYS A 321 -1.72 3.53 25.31
CA CYS A 321 -1.73 3.14 26.75
C CYS A 321 -0.97 4.04 27.75
N VAL A 322 -1.54 5.04 28.43
CA VAL A 322 -2.80 5.13 29.19
C VAL A 322 -3.15 6.62 29.21
N CYS A 323 -4.39 7.02 28.95
CA CYS A 323 -4.94 8.32 29.35
C CYS A 323 -6.47 8.20 29.24
N VAL A 324 -7.15 7.95 30.36
CA VAL A 324 -7.74 8.97 31.25
C VAL A 324 -8.73 9.84 30.48
N CYS A 325 -10.01 9.60 30.78
CA CYS A 325 -11.09 10.48 30.39
C CYS A 325 -10.84 11.86 31.02
N VAL A 326 -10.61 12.88 30.19
CA VAL A 326 -10.89 14.25 30.62
C VAL A 326 -12.21 14.66 29.98
N CYS A 327 -13.27 14.57 30.77
CA CYS A 327 -14.56 15.15 30.42
C CYS A 327 -14.43 16.68 30.54
N VAL A 328 -14.32 17.39 29.42
CA VAL A 328 -14.59 18.84 29.42
C VAL A 328 -16.09 19.01 29.24
N CYS A 329 -16.81 19.10 30.35
CA CYS A 329 -18.17 19.62 30.35
C CYS A 329 -18.10 21.11 30.04
N VAL A 330 -18.42 21.52 28.81
CA VAL A 330 -18.78 22.91 28.55
C VAL A 330 -20.20 23.11 29.09
N GLY A 331 -20.28 23.32 30.41
CA GLY A 331 -21.46 23.90 31.00
C GLY A 331 -21.58 25.33 30.50
N ALA A 332 -22.66 25.64 29.78
CA ALA A 332 -23.11 27.01 29.70
C ALA A 332 -23.31 27.49 31.14
N VAL A 333 -22.54 28.49 31.56
CA VAL A 333 -22.69 29.14 32.86
C VAL A 333 -24.15 29.60 32.96
N PRO A 334 -24.92 29.19 33.98
CA PRO A 334 -26.23 29.78 34.21
C PRO A 334 -26.02 31.28 34.42
N ALA A 335 -26.82 32.09 33.74
CA ALA A 335 -26.87 33.53 33.97
C ALA A 335 -26.90 33.78 35.48
N LEU A 336 -25.89 34.50 35.97
CA LEU A 336 -25.86 35.04 37.33
C LEU A 336 -27.12 35.90 37.49
N CYS A 337 -28.13 35.38 38.16
CA CYS A 337 -29.15 36.20 38.79
C CYS A 337 -28.44 36.99 39.90
N LEU A 338 -28.20 38.27 39.63
CA LEU A 338 -27.89 39.27 40.65
C LEU A 338 -29.11 39.44 41.56
N SER A 339 -28.98 39.12 42.84
CA SER A 339 -29.74 39.78 43.91
C SER A 339 -29.32 39.27 45.30
N GLY A 340 -28.90 40.20 46.16
CA GLY A 340 -29.01 40.12 47.62
C GLY A 340 -27.75 39.73 48.35
#